data_AF-A0A0D1YKJ6-F1
#
_entry.id   AF-A0A0D1YKJ6-F1
#
_cell.length_a   1.000
_cell.length_b   1.000
_cell.length_c   1.000
_cell.angle_alpha   90.00
_cell.angle_beta   90.00
_cell.angle_gamma   90.00
#
_symmetry.space_group_name_H-M   'P 1'
#
loop_
_entity.id
_entity.type
_entity.pdbx_description
1 polymer ?
#
loop_
_entity_poly.entity_id
_entity_poly.type
_entity_poly.pdbx_seq_one_letter_code
_entity_poly.pdbx_strand_id
1 'polypeptide(L)'
;MSYFFNARGNQLEGSALGLFRSLILQLIYGNPKVQGEFLKLYLGKKLPPPEQGVPPKTVEWHQVELEDFLENSLPFWSTTQRVETYIDALDECDELEARTVVEFFRELTFSAFDSGLNVNVCVSSRHYPHISVQNCPEVVVEQGNNGDIQKYVQKTLKRTYAPYQASLQKIAETVIRKASGVFLWVVLVLQMLREDVDRGSTTEAMQLKLDRIPTKMADLFTQLFNDRSIEDREEALQLWRWVILAERPLRLPELYIAMDFARHGVMYKLDLLDLDIQPQDHQTDFQTELARFRLRILYLSRGLLEVEFVDSPIDNTINRALEGRVQPIHETVKEFVVQKGFTLFTNDAESATTGQGHVILSKTCVDYLCSPELIRVLNNKARLDSLLKQFGRCSAILTWFVYAVDHCLDHARRADKHRCVAAHFLHDSELWKYNSIRGWQMFNNTYTRATLTYHGDDTKQYCHFFATSSYSLQPHT
;
A
#
# COMPACT_ATOMS: atom_id res chain seq x y z
N MET A 1 -19.68 3.23 -14.92
CA MET A 1 -18.55 3.96 -14.32
C MET A 1 -18.18 3.27 -13.03
N SER A 2 -16.94 3.37 -12.58
CA SER A 2 -16.54 2.75 -11.32
C SER A 2 -15.36 3.47 -10.66
N TYR A 3 -15.28 3.38 -9.34
CA TYR A 3 -14.17 3.88 -8.57
C TYR A 3 -13.90 2.95 -7.39
N PHE A 4 -12.63 2.75 -7.05
CA PHE A 4 -12.19 1.99 -5.89
C PHE A 4 -11.38 2.95 -5.01
N PHE A 5 -11.85 3.16 -3.77
CA PHE A 5 -11.06 3.90 -2.79
C PHE A 5 -9.90 3.03 -2.33
N ASN A 6 -8.70 3.62 -2.35
CA ASN A 6 -7.49 2.96 -1.90
C ASN A 6 -6.73 3.88 -0.96
N ALA A 7 -6.91 3.69 0.35
CA ALA A 7 -6.21 4.43 1.40
C ALA A 7 -4.69 4.20 1.39
N ARG A 8 -4.22 3.16 0.66
CA ARG A 8 -2.79 2.83 0.50
C ARG A 8 -2.19 3.43 -0.77
N GLY A 9 -3.01 4.03 -1.62
CA GLY A 9 -2.64 4.63 -2.87
C GLY A 9 -2.07 6.03 -2.73
N ASN A 10 -2.04 6.76 -3.85
CA ASN A 10 -1.75 8.19 -3.79
C ASN A 10 -2.88 8.97 -3.08
N GLN A 11 -2.65 10.25 -2.74
CA GLN A 11 -3.63 11.07 -2.02
C GLN A 11 -5.00 11.15 -2.72
N LEU A 12 -5.03 11.11 -4.06
CA LEU A 12 -6.29 11.17 -4.80
C LEU A 12 -7.07 9.86 -4.69
N GLU A 13 -6.40 8.70 -4.65
CA GLU A 13 -7.04 7.38 -4.57
C GLU A 13 -7.88 7.15 -3.29
N GLY A 14 -7.55 7.86 -2.20
CA GLY A 14 -8.32 7.81 -0.95
C GLY A 14 -9.30 8.98 -0.74
N SER A 15 -9.49 9.85 -1.73
CA SER A 15 -10.21 11.12 -1.56
C SER A 15 -11.47 11.22 -2.43
N ALA A 16 -12.49 11.93 -1.94
CA ALA A 16 -13.67 12.26 -2.73
C ALA A 16 -13.31 13.02 -4.02
N LEU A 17 -12.31 13.90 -3.96
CA LEU A 17 -11.80 14.62 -5.14
C LEU A 17 -11.31 13.65 -6.23
N GLY A 18 -10.57 12.61 -5.86
CA GLY A 18 -10.12 11.59 -6.82
C GLY A 18 -11.27 10.80 -7.43
N LEU A 19 -12.28 10.46 -6.62
CA LEU A 19 -13.52 9.84 -7.08
C LEU A 19 -14.21 10.70 -8.16
N PHE A 20 -14.46 11.98 -7.89
CA PHE A 20 -15.15 12.85 -8.84
C PHE A 20 -14.35 13.07 -10.13
N ARG A 21 -13.03 13.26 -10.02
CA ARG A 21 -12.15 13.36 -11.20
C ARG A 21 -12.24 12.12 -12.07
N SER A 22 -12.17 10.92 -11.48
CA SER A 22 -12.21 9.66 -12.21
C SER A 22 -13.58 9.41 -12.87
N LEU A 23 -14.67 9.63 -12.14
CA LEU A 23 -16.03 9.40 -12.66
C LEU A 23 -16.38 10.37 -13.79
N ILE A 24 -16.03 11.66 -13.66
CA ILE A 24 -16.23 12.64 -14.72
C ILE A 24 -15.41 12.27 -15.95
N LEU A 25 -14.15 11.84 -15.78
CA LEU A 25 -13.31 11.39 -16.89
C LEU A 25 -13.97 10.22 -17.64
N GLN A 26 -14.46 9.22 -16.93
CA GLN A 26 -15.18 8.08 -17.54
C GLN A 26 -16.46 8.53 -18.25
N LEU A 27 -17.20 9.48 -17.66
CA LEU A 27 -18.43 10.02 -18.23
C LEU A 27 -18.18 10.79 -19.54
N ILE A 28 -17.18 11.67 -19.57
CA ILE A 28 -16.87 12.46 -20.78
C ILE A 28 -16.34 11.58 -21.92
N TYR A 29 -15.64 10.48 -21.62
CA TYR A 29 -15.23 9.51 -22.64
C TYR A 29 -16.43 8.74 -23.23
N GLY A 30 -17.47 8.52 -22.41
CA GLY A 30 -18.68 7.80 -22.84
C GLY A 30 -19.78 8.69 -23.44
N ASN A 31 -19.73 10.01 -23.23
CA ASN A 31 -20.81 10.92 -23.64
C ASN A 31 -20.26 12.23 -24.25
N PRO A 32 -20.26 12.37 -25.60
CA PRO A 32 -19.77 13.56 -26.30
C PRO A 32 -20.50 14.87 -25.93
N LYS A 33 -21.77 14.82 -25.51
CA LYS A 33 -22.49 16.03 -25.08
C LYS A 33 -21.95 16.54 -23.75
N VAL A 34 -21.78 15.64 -22.79
CA VAL A 34 -21.18 15.96 -21.49
C VAL A 34 -19.72 16.41 -21.65
N GLN A 35 -18.98 15.79 -22.57
CA GLN A 35 -17.63 16.25 -22.94
C GLN A 35 -17.62 17.70 -23.44
N GLY A 36 -18.59 18.07 -24.29
CA GLY A 36 -18.74 19.44 -24.79
C GLY A 36 -18.97 20.45 -23.66
N GLU A 37 -19.82 20.12 -22.68
CA GLU A 37 -20.05 20.98 -21.51
C GLU A 37 -18.82 21.06 -20.60
N PHE A 38 -18.13 19.94 -20.39
CA PHE A 38 -16.89 19.93 -19.61
C PHE A 38 -15.80 20.79 -20.27
N LEU A 39 -15.70 20.74 -21.60
CA LEU A 39 -14.74 21.57 -22.33
C LEU A 39 -15.01 23.06 -22.16
N LYS A 40 -16.28 23.49 -22.12
CA LYS A 40 -16.63 24.89 -21.82
C LYS A 40 -16.18 25.29 -20.41
N LEU A 41 -16.42 24.43 -19.42
CA LEU A 41 -15.96 24.64 -18.04
C LEU A 41 -14.43 24.76 -17.98
N TYR A 42 -13.72 23.84 -18.65
CA TYR A 42 -12.26 23.84 -18.71
C TYR A 42 -11.69 25.10 -19.38
N LEU A 43 -12.22 25.48 -20.55
CA LEU A 43 -11.78 26.68 -21.29
C LEU A 43 -12.12 27.98 -20.54
N GLY A 44 -13.14 27.96 -19.67
CA GLY A 44 -13.51 29.07 -18.81
C GLY A 44 -12.53 29.31 -17.66
N LYS A 45 -11.70 28.33 -17.28
CA LYS A 45 -10.72 28.49 -16.22
C LYS A 45 -9.52 29.33 -16.67
N LYS A 46 -9.24 30.38 -15.91
CA LYS A 46 -8.01 31.16 -16.08
C LYS A 46 -6.84 30.40 -15.44
N LEU A 47 -5.82 30.08 -16.23
CA LEU A 47 -4.56 29.56 -15.69
C LEU A 47 -3.88 30.65 -14.84
N PRO A 48 -3.27 30.30 -13.70
CA PRO A 48 -2.42 31.23 -12.97
C PRO A 48 -1.31 31.75 -13.90
N PRO A 49 -0.94 33.04 -13.83
CA PRO A 49 0.21 33.54 -14.57
C PRO A 49 1.46 32.73 -14.18
N PRO A 50 2.33 32.37 -15.13
CA PRO A 50 3.53 31.61 -14.84
C PRO A 50 4.46 32.43 -13.92
N GLU A 51 4.84 31.83 -12.79
CA GLU A 51 5.90 32.37 -11.94
C GLU A 51 7.26 32.10 -12.60
N GLN A 52 8.21 33.04 -12.51
CA GLN A 52 9.52 32.88 -13.14
C GLN A 52 10.23 31.61 -12.64
N GLY A 53 10.59 30.71 -13.55
CA GLY A 53 11.30 29.46 -13.24
C GLY A 53 10.41 28.32 -12.73
N VAL A 54 9.10 28.52 -12.67
CA VAL A 54 8.09 27.49 -12.34
C VAL A 54 7.35 27.12 -13.62
N PRO A 55 7.20 25.83 -13.97
CA PRO A 55 6.36 25.43 -15.10
C PRO A 55 4.92 25.94 -14.91
N PRO A 56 4.13 26.08 -15.99
CA PRO A 56 2.74 26.52 -15.88
C PRO A 56 1.99 25.64 -14.88
N LYS A 57 1.36 26.23 -13.86
CA LYS A 57 0.49 25.47 -12.97
C LYS A 57 -0.60 24.80 -13.80
N THR A 58 -0.77 23.50 -13.64
CA THR A 58 -1.89 22.77 -14.22
C THR A 58 -3.21 23.32 -13.66
N VAL A 59 -4.30 23.08 -14.38
CA VAL A 59 -5.64 23.45 -13.89
C VAL A 59 -5.93 22.69 -12.60
N GLU A 60 -6.05 23.41 -11.50
CA GLU A 60 -6.42 22.84 -10.21
C GLU A 60 -7.93 22.65 -10.15
N TRP A 61 -8.39 21.42 -9.86
CA TRP A 61 -9.80 21.10 -9.71
C TRP A 61 -10.21 20.93 -8.24
N HIS A 62 -11.33 21.53 -7.86
CA HIS A 62 -11.92 21.48 -6.52
C HIS A 62 -13.16 20.58 -6.51
N GLN A 63 -13.39 19.87 -5.41
CA GLN A 63 -14.47 18.90 -5.28
C GLN A 63 -15.86 19.50 -5.59
N VAL A 64 -16.21 20.62 -4.96
CA VAL A 64 -17.52 21.28 -5.13
C VAL A 64 -17.78 21.61 -6.60
N GLU A 65 -16.77 22.04 -7.36
CA GLU A 65 -16.97 22.39 -8.77
C GLU A 65 -17.23 21.15 -9.64
N LEU A 66 -16.72 19.99 -9.23
CA LEU A 66 -16.91 18.73 -9.94
C LEU A 66 -18.28 18.12 -9.59
N GLU A 67 -18.72 18.26 -8.35
CA GLU A 67 -20.09 17.95 -7.90
C GLU A 67 -21.11 18.78 -8.69
N ASP A 68 -20.93 20.11 -8.70
CA ASP A 68 -21.76 21.05 -9.47
C ASP A 68 -21.79 20.66 -10.96
N PHE A 69 -20.64 20.31 -11.53
CA PHE A 69 -20.58 19.90 -12.93
C PHE A 69 -21.39 18.61 -13.18
N LEU A 70 -21.26 17.60 -12.32
CA LEU A 70 -21.99 16.33 -12.48
C LEU A 70 -23.50 16.56 -12.45
N GLU A 71 -24.00 17.33 -11.48
CA GLU A 71 -25.43 17.66 -11.37
C GLU A 71 -25.91 18.45 -12.60
N ASN A 72 -25.21 19.52 -12.96
CA ASN A 72 -25.55 20.35 -14.11
C ASN A 72 -25.40 19.61 -15.45
N SER A 73 -24.69 18.49 -15.48
CA SER A 73 -24.52 17.68 -16.67
C SER A 73 -25.71 16.76 -16.94
N LEU A 74 -26.57 16.47 -15.95
CA LEU A 74 -27.71 15.53 -16.07
C LEU A 74 -28.60 15.78 -17.31
N PRO A 75 -28.96 17.02 -17.70
CA PRO A 75 -29.76 17.27 -18.90
C PRO A 75 -29.11 16.81 -20.22
N PHE A 76 -27.80 16.58 -20.21
CA PHE A 76 -27.01 16.12 -21.36
C PHE A 76 -26.82 14.60 -21.36
N TRP A 77 -27.35 13.90 -20.36
CA TRP A 77 -27.29 12.45 -20.27
C TRP A 77 -28.37 11.83 -21.16
N SER A 78 -28.18 10.56 -21.52
CA SER A 78 -29.14 9.84 -22.35
C SER A 78 -30.28 9.31 -21.50
N THR A 79 -31.53 9.58 -21.90
CA THR A 79 -32.73 9.01 -21.28
C THR A 79 -32.97 7.54 -21.65
N THR A 80 -32.31 7.03 -22.69
CA THR A 80 -32.44 5.64 -23.15
C THR A 80 -31.36 4.72 -22.63
N GLN A 81 -30.24 5.27 -22.14
CA GLN A 81 -29.13 4.48 -21.60
C GLN A 81 -29.15 4.49 -20.08
N ARG A 82 -28.88 3.33 -19.50
CA ARG A 82 -28.67 3.19 -18.06
C ARG A 82 -27.24 3.58 -17.71
N VAL A 83 -27.08 4.41 -16.68
CA VAL A 83 -25.79 4.70 -16.07
C VAL A 83 -25.68 3.91 -14.77
N GLU A 84 -24.74 2.98 -14.72
CA GLU A 84 -24.41 2.22 -13.52
C GLU A 84 -23.08 2.71 -12.95
N THR A 85 -23.07 3.06 -11.68
CA THR A 85 -21.90 3.55 -10.95
C THR A 85 -21.61 2.63 -9.78
N TYR A 86 -20.39 2.09 -9.72
CA TYR A 86 -19.94 1.25 -8.62
C TYR A 86 -18.82 1.96 -7.85
N ILE A 87 -19.03 2.20 -6.57
CA ILE A 87 -18.07 2.85 -5.67
C ILE A 87 -17.68 1.84 -4.61
N ASP A 88 -16.42 1.39 -4.65
CA ASP A 88 -15.94 0.32 -3.79
C ASP A 88 -15.03 0.85 -2.67
N ALA A 89 -15.08 0.16 -1.53
CA ALA A 89 -14.32 0.43 -0.31
C ALA A 89 -14.48 1.85 0.26
N LEU A 90 -15.71 2.39 0.33
CA LEU A 90 -15.97 3.75 0.81
C LEU A 90 -15.36 4.03 2.21
N ASP A 91 -15.24 3.02 3.06
CA ASP A 91 -14.59 3.14 4.38
C ASP A 91 -13.09 3.47 4.34
N GLU A 92 -12.46 3.36 3.16
CA GLU A 92 -11.07 3.81 2.93
C GLU A 92 -10.96 5.32 2.63
N CYS A 93 -12.09 6.01 2.50
CA CYS A 93 -12.16 7.47 2.42
C CYS A 93 -12.26 8.09 3.82
N ASP A 94 -11.84 9.36 3.97
CA ASP A 94 -12.08 10.09 5.22
C ASP A 94 -13.58 10.06 5.58
N GLU A 95 -13.92 9.87 6.86
CA GLU A 95 -15.31 9.67 7.28
C GLU A 95 -16.22 10.85 6.88
N LEU A 96 -15.74 12.09 6.97
CA LEU A 96 -16.52 13.27 6.59
C LEU A 96 -16.71 13.33 5.06
N GLU A 97 -15.66 13.02 4.30
CA GLU A 97 -15.74 12.93 2.84
C GLU A 97 -16.69 11.80 2.41
N ALA A 98 -16.59 10.62 3.00
CA ALA A 98 -17.43 9.47 2.72
C ALA A 98 -18.93 9.77 2.91
N ARG A 99 -19.28 10.45 4.01
CA ARG A 99 -20.66 10.92 4.27
C ARG A 99 -21.13 11.89 3.20
N THR A 100 -20.26 12.81 2.77
CA THR A 100 -20.56 13.80 1.73
C THR A 100 -20.78 13.13 0.37
N VAL A 101 -19.92 12.18 0.00
CA VAL A 101 -20.03 11.41 -1.26
C VAL A 101 -21.36 10.67 -1.33
N VAL A 102 -21.74 9.98 -0.25
CA VAL A 102 -22.99 9.22 -0.19
C VAL A 102 -24.21 10.12 -0.31
N GLU A 103 -24.22 11.25 0.41
CA GLU A 103 -25.29 12.24 0.34
C GLU A 103 -25.42 12.81 -1.08
N PHE A 104 -24.29 13.20 -1.69
CA PHE A 104 -24.24 13.69 -3.06
C PHE A 104 -24.85 12.71 -4.06
N PHE A 105 -24.41 11.43 -4.04
CA PHE A 105 -24.97 10.45 -4.98
C PHE A 105 -26.44 10.16 -4.73
N ARG A 106 -26.91 10.25 -3.48
CA ARG A 106 -28.34 10.13 -3.17
C ARG A 106 -29.13 11.23 -3.87
N GLU A 107 -28.76 12.49 -3.66
CA GLU A 107 -29.44 13.64 -4.27
C GLU A 107 -29.34 13.64 -5.80
N LEU A 108 -28.17 13.24 -6.33
CA LEU A 108 -27.98 13.05 -7.77
C LEU A 108 -28.94 12.01 -8.34
N THR A 109 -29.14 10.87 -7.66
CA THR A 109 -30.06 9.82 -8.12
C THR A 109 -31.53 10.26 -8.07
N PHE A 110 -31.94 11.05 -7.07
CA PHE A 110 -33.27 11.65 -7.02
C PHE A 110 -33.48 12.63 -8.18
N SER A 111 -32.54 13.56 -8.37
CA SER A 111 -32.59 14.55 -9.46
C SER A 111 -32.61 13.90 -10.84
N ALA A 112 -31.85 12.81 -11.01
CA ALA A 112 -31.83 12.01 -12.22
C ALA A 112 -33.17 11.33 -12.47
N PHE A 113 -33.77 10.72 -11.44
CA PHE A 113 -35.08 10.08 -11.53
C PHE A 113 -36.18 11.08 -11.93
N ASP A 114 -36.22 12.26 -11.29
CA ASP A 114 -37.18 13.33 -11.62
C ASP A 114 -37.01 13.85 -13.05
N SER A 115 -35.79 13.77 -13.59
CA SER A 115 -35.46 14.11 -14.98
C SER A 115 -35.72 12.97 -15.98
N GLY A 116 -36.25 11.83 -15.54
CA GLY A 116 -36.53 10.66 -16.37
C GLY A 116 -35.27 9.88 -16.80
N LEU A 117 -34.16 10.02 -16.07
CA LEU A 117 -32.91 9.31 -16.31
C LEU A 117 -32.83 8.02 -15.49
N ASN A 118 -32.10 7.02 -16.00
CA ASN A 118 -31.88 5.75 -15.32
C ASN A 118 -30.45 5.69 -14.76
N VAL A 119 -30.26 6.21 -13.55
CA VAL A 119 -28.96 6.25 -12.85
C VAL A 119 -29.02 5.36 -11.62
N ASN A 120 -28.09 4.42 -11.51
CA ASN A 120 -28.00 3.51 -10.37
C ASN A 120 -26.60 3.61 -9.78
N VAL A 121 -26.53 3.77 -8.46
CA VAL A 121 -25.28 3.84 -7.71
C VAL A 121 -25.26 2.69 -6.72
N CYS A 122 -24.21 1.89 -6.76
CA CYS A 122 -23.93 0.84 -5.79
C CYS A 122 -22.66 1.23 -5.03
N VAL A 123 -22.74 1.19 -3.70
CA VAL A 123 -21.62 1.53 -2.83
C VAL A 123 -21.34 0.33 -1.92
N SER A 124 -20.08 -0.08 -1.84
CA SER A 124 -19.61 -1.04 -0.82
C SER A 124 -18.81 -0.33 0.26
N SER A 125 -19.03 -0.75 1.50
CA SER A 125 -18.32 -0.26 2.68
C SER A 125 -18.36 -1.31 3.78
N ARG A 126 -17.45 -1.21 4.75
CA ARG A 126 -17.52 -1.96 6.00
C ARG A 126 -18.56 -1.39 6.96
N HIS A 127 -18.87 -2.16 8.01
CA HIS A 127 -19.73 -1.72 9.12
C HIS A 127 -19.21 -0.52 9.90
N TYR A 128 -17.90 -0.24 9.83
CA TYR A 128 -17.27 0.87 10.51
C TYR A 128 -16.38 1.66 9.54
N PRO A 129 -16.52 2.99 9.45
CA PRO A 129 -17.55 3.80 10.13
C PRO A 129 -18.95 3.52 9.56
N HIS A 130 -19.97 3.44 10.42
CA HIS A 130 -21.35 3.24 9.96
C HIS A 130 -21.89 4.53 9.33
N ILE A 131 -22.21 4.48 8.05
CA ILE A 131 -22.80 5.57 7.28
C ILE A 131 -24.24 5.16 6.94
N SER A 132 -25.20 5.67 7.72
CA SER A 132 -26.62 5.40 7.46
C SER A 132 -27.09 6.17 6.24
N VAL A 133 -27.70 5.48 5.28
CA VAL A 133 -28.29 6.09 4.09
C VAL A 133 -29.78 5.80 4.07
N GLN A 134 -30.60 6.84 4.18
CA GLN A 134 -32.04 6.68 4.07
C GLN A 134 -32.43 6.31 2.64
N ASN A 135 -33.45 5.46 2.49
CA ASN A 135 -34.00 5.05 1.19
C ASN A 135 -33.00 4.34 0.26
N CYS A 136 -31.94 3.75 0.82
CA CYS A 136 -30.99 2.93 0.09
C CYS A 136 -31.15 1.46 0.50
N PRO A 137 -31.43 0.52 -0.42
CA PRO A 137 -31.41 -0.91 -0.10
C PRO A 137 -30.01 -1.36 0.32
N GLU A 138 -29.90 -2.02 1.47
CA GLU A 138 -28.64 -2.53 2.01
C GLU A 138 -28.53 -4.04 1.83
N VAL A 139 -27.35 -4.51 1.41
CA VAL A 139 -27.02 -5.94 1.31
C VAL A 139 -25.87 -6.25 2.27
N VAL A 140 -26.18 -6.95 3.36
CA VAL A 140 -25.19 -7.41 4.34
C VAL A 140 -24.61 -8.76 3.88
N VAL A 141 -23.43 -8.71 3.25
CA VAL A 141 -22.83 -9.85 2.54
C VAL A 141 -22.63 -11.07 3.44
N GLU A 142 -22.17 -10.87 4.69
CA GLU A 142 -21.90 -11.97 5.62
C GLU A 142 -23.16 -12.69 6.13
N GLN A 143 -24.35 -12.10 5.96
CA GLN A 143 -25.61 -12.76 6.31
C GLN A 143 -26.14 -13.64 5.16
N GLY A 144 -25.65 -13.44 3.93
CA GLY A 144 -26.12 -14.14 2.73
C GLY A 144 -25.18 -15.20 2.16
N ASN A 145 -23.97 -15.38 2.73
CA ASN A 145 -22.89 -16.10 2.05
C ASN A 145 -22.64 -17.55 2.52
N ASN A 146 -23.44 -18.07 3.45
CA ASN A 146 -23.25 -19.41 4.03
C ASN A 146 -23.18 -20.53 2.98
N GLY A 147 -24.01 -20.46 1.94
CA GLY A 147 -24.01 -21.44 0.85
C GLY A 147 -22.71 -21.42 0.04
N ASP A 148 -22.11 -20.25 -0.15
CA ASP A 148 -20.86 -20.12 -0.89
C ASP A 148 -19.65 -20.54 -0.05
N ILE A 149 -19.68 -20.26 1.26
CA ILE A 149 -18.71 -20.81 2.21
C ILE A 149 -18.75 -22.35 2.18
N GLN A 150 -19.94 -22.95 2.26
CA GLN A 150 -20.09 -24.39 2.19
C GLN A 150 -19.49 -24.98 0.89
N LYS A 151 -19.84 -24.40 -0.26
CA LYS A 151 -19.29 -24.83 -1.56
C LYS A 151 -17.76 -24.68 -1.60
N TYR A 152 -17.22 -23.56 -1.11
CA TYR A 152 -15.79 -23.30 -1.09
C TYR A 152 -15.03 -24.29 -0.22
N VAL A 153 -15.51 -24.54 1.01
CA VAL A 153 -14.93 -25.52 1.94
C VAL A 153 -14.92 -26.91 1.31
N GLN A 154 -16.08 -27.37 0.81
CA GLN A 154 -16.20 -28.69 0.20
C GLN A 154 -15.27 -28.86 -1.02
N LYS A 155 -15.23 -27.87 -1.91
CA LYS A 155 -14.36 -27.88 -3.10
C LYS A 155 -12.88 -27.90 -2.72
N THR A 156 -12.49 -27.10 -1.74
CA THR A 156 -11.10 -26.98 -1.29
C THR A 156 -10.63 -28.25 -0.59
N LEU A 157 -11.43 -28.79 0.32
CA LEU A 157 -11.12 -30.05 0.99
C LEU A 157 -11.08 -31.20 -0.02
N LYS A 158 -12.04 -31.29 -0.96
CA LYS A 158 -12.05 -32.33 -2.00
C LYS A 158 -10.80 -32.30 -2.88
N ARG A 159 -10.35 -31.10 -3.28
CA ARG A 159 -9.14 -30.94 -4.11
C ARG A 159 -7.87 -31.34 -3.36
N THR A 160 -7.80 -30.97 -2.09
CA THR A 160 -6.59 -31.17 -1.26
C THR A 160 -6.53 -32.61 -0.73
N TYR A 161 -7.67 -33.29 -0.59
CA TYR A 161 -7.79 -34.54 0.18
C TYR A 161 -8.64 -35.63 -0.47
N ALA A 162 -8.52 -35.78 -1.79
CA ALA A 162 -9.30 -36.76 -2.56
C ALA A 162 -9.32 -38.21 -1.97
N PRO A 163 -8.25 -38.74 -1.33
CA PRO A 163 -8.27 -40.10 -0.76
C PRO A 163 -9.04 -40.26 0.56
N TYR A 164 -9.35 -39.17 1.28
CA TYR A 164 -9.84 -39.20 2.68
C TYR A 164 -11.21 -38.51 2.85
N GLN A 165 -12.04 -38.47 1.80
CA GLN A 165 -13.27 -37.65 1.80
C GLN A 165 -14.24 -37.96 2.95
N ALA A 166 -14.42 -39.23 3.32
CA ALA A 166 -15.37 -39.62 4.37
C ALA A 166 -14.96 -39.13 5.77
N SER A 167 -13.66 -39.06 6.07
CA SER A 167 -13.14 -38.62 7.37
C SER A 167 -13.07 -37.10 7.51
N LEU A 168 -13.28 -36.35 6.43
CA LEU A 168 -13.18 -34.88 6.41
C LEU A 168 -14.52 -34.15 6.47
N GLN A 169 -15.63 -34.87 6.42
CA GLN A 169 -16.96 -34.28 6.54
C GLN A 169 -17.12 -33.51 7.87
N LYS A 170 -16.67 -34.11 8.98
CA LYS A 170 -16.72 -33.48 10.31
C LYS A 170 -15.89 -32.20 10.38
N ILE A 171 -14.73 -32.19 9.72
CA ILE A 171 -13.88 -31.01 9.60
C ILE A 171 -14.61 -29.92 8.81
N ALA A 172 -15.20 -30.28 7.66
CA ALA A 172 -15.97 -29.34 6.83
C ALA A 172 -17.12 -28.68 7.61
N GLU A 173 -17.92 -29.49 8.30
CA GLU A 173 -19.04 -29.02 9.14
C GLU A 173 -18.56 -28.08 10.25
N THR A 174 -17.42 -28.40 10.88
CA THR A 174 -16.83 -27.55 11.92
C THR A 174 -16.36 -26.22 11.36
N VAL A 175 -15.67 -26.21 10.20
CA VAL A 175 -15.23 -24.98 9.53
C VAL A 175 -16.43 -24.10 9.17
N ILE A 176 -17.45 -24.66 8.52
CA ILE A 176 -18.65 -23.93 8.10
C ILE A 176 -19.36 -23.30 9.30
N ARG A 177 -19.55 -24.07 10.38
CA ARG A 177 -20.19 -23.58 11.61
C ARG A 177 -19.40 -22.45 12.29
N LYS A 178 -18.07 -22.52 12.27
CA LYS A 178 -17.19 -21.54 12.93
C LYS A 178 -16.88 -20.30 12.07
N ALA A 179 -17.16 -20.35 10.78
CA ALA A 179 -16.88 -19.27 9.84
C ALA A 179 -17.63 -17.97 10.15
N SER A 180 -18.84 -18.06 10.70
CA SER A 180 -19.69 -16.90 11.04
C SER A 180 -19.78 -15.86 9.91
N GLY A 181 -19.88 -16.33 8.65
CA GLY A 181 -19.96 -15.47 7.47
C GLY A 181 -18.63 -14.84 7.02
N VAL A 182 -17.51 -15.08 7.71
CA VAL A 182 -16.20 -14.46 7.42
C VAL A 182 -15.38 -15.34 6.48
N PHE A 183 -15.37 -15.02 5.19
CA PHE A 183 -14.61 -15.76 4.18
C PHE A 183 -13.10 -15.81 4.44
N LEU A 184 -12.51 -14.70 4.90
CA LEU A 184 -11.08 -14.64 5.23
C LEU A 184 -10.70 -15.67 6.31
N TRP A 185 -11.55 -15.83 7.33
CA TRP A 185 -11.36 -16.85 8.37
C TRP A 185 -11.30 -18.25 7.76
N VAL A 186 -12.24 -18.56 6.85
CA VAL A 186 -12.32 -19.85 6.17
C VAL A 186 -11.06 -20.12 5.36
N VAL A 187 -10.58 -19.14 4.60
CA VAL A 187 -9.36 -19.27 3.77
C VAL A 187 -8.15 -19.58 4.66
N LEU A 188 -7.94 -18.81 5.73
CA LEU A 188 -6.82 -19.01 6.65
C LEU A 188 -6.87 -20.38 7.33
N VAL A 189 -8.05 -20.78 7.83
CA VAL A 189 -8.21 -22.08 8.50
C VAL A 189 -7.98 -23.24 7.54
N LEU A 190 -8.47 -23.17 6.31
CA LEU A 190 -8.23 -24.21 5.31
C LEU A 190 -6.75 -24.27 4.89
N GLN A 191 -6.03 -23.15 4.87
CA GLN A 191 -4.59 -23.13 4.67
C GLN A 191 -3.84 -23.80 5.83
N MET A 192 -4.19 -23.48 7.08
CA MET A 192 -3.61 -24.13 8.27
C MET A 192 -3.83 -25.65 8.27
N LEU A 193 -5.01 -26.09 7.84
CA LEU A 193 -5.31 -27.51 7.70
C LEU A 193 -4.52 -28.18 6.57
N ARG A 194 -4.27 -27.46 5.46
CA ARG A 194 -3.41 -27.95 4.37
C ARG A 194 -2.00 -28.23 4.86
N GLU A 195 -1.42 -27.32 5.62
CA GLU A 195 -0.09 -27.50 6.19
C GLU A 195 -0.01 -28.72 7.12
N ASP A 196 -1.06 -28.99 7.89
CA ASP A 196 -1.10 -30.17 8.77
C ASP A 196 -1.11 -31.47 7.96
N VAL A 197 -1.80 -31.50 6.82
CA VAL A 197 -1.82 -32.67 5.94
C VAL A 197 -0.52 -32.85 5.20
N ASP A 198 0.11 -31.77 4.72
CA ASP A 198 1.44 -31.85 4.11
C ASP A 198 2.48 -32.42 5.11
N ARG A 199 2.23 -32.28 6.42
CA ARG A 199 3.00 -32.90 7.51
C ARG A 199 2.54 -34.30 7.91
N GLY A 200 1.49 -34.85 7.31
CA GLY A 200 0.97 -36.19 7.60
C GLY A 200 0.12 -36.28 8.88
N SER A 201 -0.50 -35.19 9.33
CA SER A 201 -1.34 -35.18 10.54
C SER A 201 -2.61 -36.03 10.36
N THR A 202 -3.05 -36.69 11.45
CA THR A 202 -4.30 -37.46 11.43
C THR A 202 -5.54 -36.57 11.44
N THR A 203 -6.67 -37.11 11.03
CA THR A 203 -7.98 -36.42 11.06
C THR A 203 -8.40 -35.99 12.45
N GLU A 204 -8.07 -36.78 13.47
CA GLU A 204 -8.36 -36.48 14.87
C GLU A 204 -7.49 -35.32 15.36
N ALA A 205 -6.21 -35.30 15.02
CA ALA A 205 -5.30 -34.21 15.37
C ALA A 205 -5.73 -32.89 14.71
N MET A 206 -6.11 -32.93 13.44
CA MET A 206 -6.66 -31.77 12.72
C MET A 206 -7.96 -31.27 13.34
N GLN A 207 -8.88 -32.16 13.71
CA GLN A 207 -10.12 -31.77 14.37
C GLN A 207 -9.85 -31.11 15.73
N LEU A 208 -8.93 -31.67 16.54
CA LEU A 208 -8.55 -31.08 17.83
C LEU A 208 -7.93 -29.69 17.68
N LYS A 209 -7.09 -29.48 16.66
CA LYS A 209 -6.55 -28.16 16.32
C LYS A 209 -7.68 -27.21 15.93
N LEU A 210 -8.56 -27.63 15.02
CA LEU A 210 -9.70 -26.84 14.55
C LEU A 210 -10.62 -26.42 15.69
N ASP A 211 -10.85 -27.29 16.68
CA ASP A 211 -11.68 -26.98 17.84
C ASP A 211 -11.07 -25.84 18.68
N ARG A 212 -9.73 -25.74 18.74
CA ARG A 212 -8.98 -24.68 19.45
C ARG A 212 -8.88 -23.36 18.69
N ILE A 213 -9.06 -23.36 17.37
CA ILE A 213 -8.99 -22.13 16.56
C ILE A 213 -10.13 -21.19 16.98
N PRO A 214 -9.89 -19.93 17.33
CA PRO A 214 -10.94 -18.99 17.71
C PRO A 214 -11.78 -18.58 16.50
N THR A 215 -13.05 -18.21 16.73
CA THR A 215 -13.97 -17.74 15.67
C THR A 215 -13.76 -16.27 15.32
N LYS A 216 -13.25 -15.46 16.26
CA LYS A 216 -12.97 -14.04 16.02
C LYS A 216 -11.66 -13.86 15.27
N MET A 217 -11.67 -12.99 14.24
CA MET A 217 -10.49 -12.70 13.43
C MET A 217 -9.29 -12.19 14.25
N ALA A 218 -9.53 -11.26 15.19
CA ALA A 218 -8.47 -10.72 16.04
C ALA A 218 -7.77 -11.80 16.90
N ASP A 219 -8.54 -12.75 17.41
CA ASP A 219 -8.00 -13.85 18.21
C ASP A 219 -7.24 -14.85 17.30
N LEU A 220 -7.74 -15.10 16.09
CA LEU A 220 -7.06 -15.95 15.10
C LEU A 220 -5.71 -15.33 14.70
N PHE A 221 -5.69 -14.03 14.41
CA PHE A 221 -4.44 -13.30 14.16
C PHE A 221 -3.49 -13.41 15.35
N THR A 222 -3.98 -13.18 16.57
CA THR A 222 -3.18 -13.31 17.79
C THR A 222 -2.53 -14.69 17.89
N GLN A 223 -3.29 -15.76 17.60
CA GLN A 223 -2.76 -17.12 17.59
C GLN A 223 -1.67 -17.30 16.51
N LEU A 224 -1.90 -16.83 15.27
CA LEU A 224 -0.92 -16.91 14.17
C LEU A 224 0.36 -16.10 14.46
N PHE A 225 0.23 -14.95 15.10
CA PHE A 225 1.38 -14.13 15.50
C PHE A 225 2.16 -14.73 16.65
N ASN A 226 1.52 -15.40 17.60
CA ASN A 226 2.23 -16.04 18.72
C ASN A 226 2.90 -17.37 18.36
N ASP A 227 2.39 -18.08 17.35
CA ASP A 227 2.94 -19.34 16.87
C ASP A 227 4.24 -19.12 16.07
N ARG A 228 5.36 -18.81 16.74
CA ARG A 228 6.70 -18.67 16.15
C ARG A 228 7.82 -18.89 17.17
N SER A 229 9.01 -19.20 16.65
CA SER A 229 10.25 -19.30 17.43
C SER A 229 10.65 -17.94 18.01
N ILE A 230 11.53 -17.92 19.01
CA ILE A 230 12.03 -16.67 19.61
C ILE A 230 12.94 -15.96 18.59
N GLU A 231 13.70 -16.73 17.82
CA GLU A 231 14.65 -16.26 16.81
C GLU A 231 13.95 -15.52 15.66
N ASP A 232 12.75 -15.96 15.26
CA ASP A 232 12.00 -15.35 14.16
C ASP A 232 11.21 -14.09 14.57
N ARG A 233 11.08 -13.81 15.88
CA ARG A 233 10.24 -12.71 16.38
C ARG A 233 10.74 -11.34 15.94
N GLU A 234 12.04 -11.10 16.08
CA GLU A 234 12.64 -9.82 15.73
C GLU A 234 12.56 -9.56 14.22
N GLU A 235 12.91 -10.55 13.40
CA GLU A 235 12.83 -10.44 11.94
C GLU A 235 11.38 -10.22 11.47
N ALA A 236 10.41 -10.94 12.08
CA ALA A 236 9.00 -10.71 11.80
C ALA A 236 8.55 -9.31 12.19
N LEU A 237 8.96 -8.80 13.36
CA LEU A 237 8.65 -7.44 13.78
C LEU A 237 9.14 -6.40 12.77
N GLN A 238 10.38 -6.56 12.28
CA GLN A 238 10.93 -5.66 11.26
C GLN A 238 10.18 -5.78 9.93
N LEU A 239 9.86 -6.99 9.49
CA LEU A 239 9.05 -7.22 8.30
C LEU A 239 7.70 -6.50 8.39
N TRP A 240 6.98 -6.69 9.50
CA TRP A 240 5.67 -6.06 9.69
C TRP A 240 5.77 -4.54 9.83
N ARG A 241 6.80 -4.00 10.48
CA ARG A 241 7.01 -2.54 10.51
C ARG A 241 7.20 -1.97 9.11
N TRP A 242 8.07 -2.56 8.30
CA TRP A 242 8.31 -2.08 6.94
C TRP A 242 7.06 -2.21 6.06
N VAL A 243 6.29 -3.28 6.19
CA VAL A 243 5.10 -3.48 5.34
C VAL A 243 3.92 -2.61 5.78
N ILE A 244 3.75 -2.34 7.08
CA ILE A 244 2.61 -1.59 7.61
C ILE A 244 2.87 -0.08 7.69
N LEU A 245 4.11 0.33 7.99
CA LEU A 245 4.45 1.73 8.27
C LEU A 245 5.11 2.45 7.10
N ALA A 246 5.42 1.75 6.02
CA ALA A 246 5.92 2.39 4.82
C ALA A 246 4.89 3.37 4.22
N GLU A 247 5.34 4.52 3.71
CA GLU A 247 4.47 5.53 3.07
C GLU A 247 3.75 5.00 1.82
N ARG A 248 4.27 3.95 1.20
CA ARG A 248 3.64 3.21 0.11
C ARG A 248 4.03 1.73 0.18
N PRO A 249 3.25 0.81 -0.40
CA PRO A 249 3.66 -0.59 -0.51
C PRO A 249 5.03 -0.72 -1.20
N LEU A 250 5.97 -1.34 -0.49
CA LEU A 250 7.32 -1.55 -0.96
C LEU A 250 7.35 -2.66 -2.01
N ARG A 251 8.15 -2.45 -3.05
CA ARG A 251 8.49 -3.52 -3.99
C ARG A 251 9.32 -4.58 -3.29
N LEU A 252 9.23 -5.82 -3.73
CA LEU A 252 9.96 -6.94 -3.15
C LEU A 252 11.48 -6.68 -3.03
N PRO A 253 12.18 -6.09 -4.03
CA PRO A 253 13.60 -5.75 -3.88
C PRO A 253 13.86 -4.61 -2.90
N GLU A 254 12.95 -3.63 -2.79
CA GLU A 254 13.03 -2.53 -1.83
C GLU A 254 12.97 -3.07 -0.40
N LEU A 255 11.97 -3.91 -0.12
CA LEU A 255 11.79 -4.52 1.19
C LEU A 255 12.96 -5.45 1.56
N TYR A 256 13.49 -6.20 0.61
CA TYR A 256 14.66 -7.05 0.82
C TYR A 256 15.87 -6.23 1.29
N ILE A 257 16.17 -5.13 0.60
CA ILE A 257 17.29 -4.25 0.94
C ILE A 257 17.05 -3.56 2.28
N ALA A 258 15.84 -3.05 2.52
CA ALA A 258 15.48 -2.39 3.77
C ALA A 258 15.70 -3.33 4.97
N MET A 259 15.27 -4.58 4.87
CA MET A 259 15.45 -5.58 5.92
C MET A 259 16.90 -6.05 6.07
N ASP A 260 17.60 -6.29 4.96
CA ASP A 260 19.01 -6.71 4.99
C ASP A 260 19.88 -5.63 5.63
N PHE A 261 19.68 -4.36 5.25
CA PHE A 261 20.40 -3.23 5.82
C PHE A 261 20.04 -3.02 7.29
N ALA A 262 18.76 -3.06 7.66
CA ALA A 262 18.32 -2.91 9.06
C ALA A 262 18.93 -3.96 9.99
N ARG A 263 19.15 -5.19 9.51
CA ARG A 263 19.73 -6.29 10.30
C ARG A 263 21.23 -6.14 10.52
N HIS A 264 21.92 -5.53 9.57
CA HIS A 264 23.36 -5.64 9.45
C HIS A 264 24.11 -4.32 9.63
N GLY A 265 23.44 -3.19 9.41
CA GLY A 265 24.05 -1.85 9.41
C GLY A 265 25.03 -1.60 8.25
N VAL A 266 25.32 -2.62 7.45
CA VAL A 266 26.14 -2.55 6.24
C VAL A 266 25.47 -3.36 5.16
N MET A 267 25.72 -2.99 3.91
CA MET A 267 25.22 -3.75 2.77
C MET A 267 26.13 -4.97 2.51
N TYR A 268 26.04 -6.03 3.33
CA TYR A 268 26.91 -7.22 3.22
C TYR A 268 26.86 -7.92 1.87
N LYS A 269 25.78 -7.70 1.10
CA LYS A 269 25.58 -8.33 -0.22
C LYS A 269 25.72 -7.36 -1.39
N LEU A 270 26.34 -6.19 -1.19
CA LEU A 270 26.74 -5.33 -2.31
C LEU A 270 27.85 -5.95 -3.16
N ASP A 271 28.55 -6.98 -2.67
CA ASP A 271 29.50 -7.77 -3.47
C ASP A 271 28.79 -8.59 -4.57
N LEU A 272 27.46 -8.80 -4.48
CA LEU A 272 26.65 -9.28 -5.63
C LEU A 272 26.46 -8.21 -6.72
N LEU A 273 26.99 -7.01 -6.50
CA LEU A 273 27.05 -5.90 -7.43
C LEU A 273 28.52 -5.50 -7.68
N ASP A 274 29.49 -6.40 -7.45
CA ASP A 274 30.87 -6.17 -7.88
C ASP A 274 30.88 -5.95 -9.39
N LEU A 275 30.99 -4.68 -9.79
CA LEU A 275 30.86 -4.19 -11.16
C LEU A 275 32.02 -4.64 -12.08
N ASP A 276 33.00 -5.36 -11.53
CA ASP A 276 34.10 -5.98 -12.28
C ASP A 276 33.73 -7.39 -12.81
N ILE A 277 32.58 -7.94 -12.39
CA ILE A 277 32.05 -9.24 -12.83
C ILE A 277 30.89 -9.01 -13.81
N GLN A 278 30.76 -9.87 -14.83
CA GLN A 278 29.77 -9.69 -15.89
C GLN A 278 28.33 -9.68 -15.33
N PRO A 279 27.45 -8.75 -15.77
CA PRO A 279 26.08 -8.58 -15.24
C PRO A 279 25.20 -9.83 -15.28
N GLN A 280 25.56 -10.81 -16.11
CA GLN A 280 24.79 -12.03 -16.34
C GLN A 280 24.95 -13.04 -15.19
N ASP A 281 26.09 -13.01 -14.50
CA ASP A 281 26.40 -13.99 -13.44
C ASP A 281 25.70 -13.65 -12.11
N HIS A 282 25.51 -12.37 -11.79
CA HIS A 282 24.85 -11.92 -10.54
C HIS A 282 23.33 -11.79 -10.62
N GLN A 283 22.77 -11.64 -11.83
CA GLN A 283 21.32 -11.47 -12.00
C GLN A 283 20.56 -12.73 -11.55
N THR A 284 21.11 -13.91 -11.81
CA THR A 284 20.54 -15.19 -11.38
C THR A 284 20.62 -15.38 -9.87
N ASP A 285 21.70 -14.93 -9.22
CA ASP A 285 21.86 -15.01 -7.77
C ASP A 285 20.89 -14.09 -7.03
N PHE A 286 20.76 -12.84 -7.45
CA PHE A 286 19.82 -11.90 -6.81
C PHE A 286 18.35 -12.34 -6.98
N GLN A 287 17.98 -12.88 -8.15
CA GLN A 287 16.65 -13.45 -8.36
C GLN A 287 16.38 -14.66 -7.47
N THR A 288 17.38 -15.53 -7.28
CA THR A 288 17.28 -16.67 -6.37
C THR A 288 17.09 -16.20 -4.93
N GLU A 289 17.81 -15.17 -4.51
CA GLU A 289 17.65 -14.54 -3.19
C GLU A 289 16.26 -13.92 -3.02
N LEU A 290 15.73 -13.21 -4.01
CA LEU A 290 14.36 -12.67 -3.95
C LEU A 290 13.32 -13.80 -3.89
N ALA A 291 13.52 -14.90 -4.60
CA ALA A 291 12.65 -16.07 -4.52
C ALA A 291 12.68 -16.70 -3.11
N ARG A 292 13.87 -16.84 -2.50
CA ARG A 292 14.02 -17.28 -1.10
C ARG A 292 13.38 -16.29 -0.13
N PHE A 293 13.53 -14.99 -0.37
CA PHE A 293 12.96 -13.94 0.46
C PHE A 293 11.43 -13.95 0.42
N ARG A 294 10.81 -14.25 -0.73
CA ARG A 294 9.36 -14.45 -0.81
C ARG A 294 8.88 -15.60 0.07
N LEU A 295 9.62 -16.71 0.10
CA LEU A 295 9.32 -17.82 1.01
C LEU A 295 9.51 -17.40 2.47
N ARG A 296 10.52 -16.57 2.76
CA ARG A 296 10.75 -16.01 4.10
C ARG A 296 9.62 -15.07 4.53
N ILE A 297 9.13 -14.19 3.65
CA ILE A 297 7.94 -13.34 3.89
C ILE A 297 6.73 -14.21 4.20
N LEU A 298 6.45 -15.23 3.36
CA LEU A 298 5.33 -16.14 3.56
C LEU A 298 5.41 -16.82 4.93
N TYR A 299 6.59 -17.31 5.30
CA TYR A 299 6.84 -17.95 6.59
C TYR A 299 6.66 -16.99 7.77
N LEU A 300 7.32 -15.83 7.76
CA LEU A 300 7.29 -14.85 8.85
C LEU A 300 5.90 -14.22 9.03
N SER A 301 5.16 -14.03 7.93
CA SER A 301 3.80 -13.48 7.95
C SER A 301 2.72 -14.52 8.23
N ARG A 302 3.05 -15.83 8.21
CA ARG A 302 2.06 -16.93 8.26
C ARG A 302 0.99 -16.82 7.16
N GLY A 303 1.39 -16.37 5.96
CA GLY A 303 0.47 -16.18 4.84
C GLY A 303 -0.42 -14.94 4.93
N LEU A 304 -0.21 -14.07 5.92
CA LEU A 304 -0.96 -12.82 6.05
C LEU A 304 -0.41 -11.68 5.17
N LEU A 305 0.75 -11.89 4.54
CA LEU A 305 1.30 -11.00 3.52
C LEU A 305 1.37 -11.72 2.17
N GLU A 306 1.09 -10.98 1.11
CA GLU A 306 1.23 -11.42 -0.28
C GLU A 306 2.17 -10.49 -1.05
N VAL A 307 2.58 -10.97 -2.24
CA VAL A 307 3.32 -10.17 -3.23
C VAL A 307 2.40 -10.01 -4.43
N GLU A 308 1.80 -8.83 -4.56
CA GLU A 308 0.91 -8.48 -5.67
C GLU A 308 1.73 -8.06 -6.89
N PHE A 309 1.43 -8.63 -8.05
CA PHE A 309 2.04 -8.28 -9.32
C PHE A 309 1.06 -7.43 -10.13
N VAL A 310 1.49 -6.24 -10.55
CA VAL A 310 0.69 -5.43 -11.48
C VAL A 310 0.72 -6.13 -12.84
N ASP A 311 -0.47 -6.39 -13.40
CA ASP A 311 -0.59 -6.92 -14.77
C ASP A 311 -0.16 -5.84 -15.77
N SER A 312 1.13 -5.84 -16.13
CA SER A 312 1.66 -5.01 -17.21
C SER A 312 1.49 -5.73 -18.56
N PRO A 313 0.77 -5.14 -19.54
CA PRO A 313 0.58 -5.73 -20.87
C PRO A 313 1.89 -5.90 -21.67
N ILE A 314 2.99 -5.31 -21.20
CA ILE A 314 4.22 -5.15 -21.98
C ILE A 314 5.34 -6.10 -21.52
N ASP A 315 5.21 -6.78 -20.37
CA ASP A 315 6.42 -7.31 -19.73
C ASP A 315 6.64 -8.83 -19.71
N ASN A 316 7.85 -9.21 -20.12
CA ASN A 316 8.36 -10.57 -20.05
C ASN A 316 8.44 -11.00 -18.57
N THR A 317 8.27 -12.30 -18.30
CA THR A 317 8.15 -12.94 -16.98
C THR A 317 9.21 -12.54 -15.94
N ILE A 318 10.35 -11.99 -16.37
CA ILE A 318 11.49 -11.59 -15.55
C ILE A 318 11.27 -10.26 -14.80
N ASN A 319 10.62 -9.28 -15.43
CA ASN A 319 10.40 -7.96 -14.81
C ASN A 319 9.25 -7.98 -13.78
N ARG A 320 8.26 -8.86 -13.97
CA ARG A 320 7.14 -9.04 -13.03
C ARG A 320 7.60 -9.27 -11.58
N ALA A 321 8.63 -10.11 -11.36
CA ALA A 321 9.10 -10.40 -10.00
C ALA A 321 9.67 -9.17 -9.26
N LEU A 322 10.19 -8.19 -9.99
CA LEU A 322 10.81 -6.97 -9.46
C LEU A 322 9.79 -5.86 -9.19
N GLU A 323 8.64 -5.93 -9.88
CA GLU A 323 7.53 -4.99 -9.71
C GLU A 323 6.55 -5.42 -8.62
N GLY A 324 6.66 -6.67 -8.14
CA GLY A 324 5.79 -7.19 -7.11
C GLY A 324 5.83 -6.35 -5.84
N ARG A 325 4.68 -5.88 -5.37
CA ARG A 325 4.53 -5.09 -4.14
C ARG A 325 4.10 -5.98 -2.99
N VAL A 326 4.75 -5.81 -1.84
CA VAL A 326 4.43 -6.59 -0.65
C VAL A 326 3.33 -5.87 0.13
N GLN A 327 2.23 -6.57 0.41
CA GLN A 327 1.10 -6.01 1.13
C GLN A 327 0.36 -7.06 1.97
N PRO A 328 -0.43 -6.65 2.97
CA PRO A 328 -1.34 -7.55 3.66
C PRO A 328 -2.41 -8.11 2.72
N ILE A 329 -2.78 -9.38 2.89
CA ILE A 329 -3.82 -10.05 2.08
C ILE A 329 -5.22 -9.43 2.26
N HIS A 330 -5.40 -8.64 3.33
CA HIS A 330 -6.64 -7.97 3.65
C HIS A 330 -6.37 -6.83 4.64
N GLU A 331 -7.13 -5.75 4.54
CA GLU A 331 -6.89 -4.54 5.34
C GLU A 331 -7.23 -4.75 6.85
N THR A 332 -8.10 -5.69 7.21
CA THR A 332 -8.29 -6.09 8.63
C THR A 332 -7.02 -6.66 9.29
N VAL A 333 -6.09 -7.22 8.50
CA VAL A 333 -4.77 -7.66 9.00
C VAL A 333 -3.94 -6.43 9.38
N LYS A 334 -3.91 -5.41 8.53
CA LYS A 334 -3.20 -4.15 8.77
C LYS A 334 -3.73 -3.45 10.02
N GLU A 335 -5.04 -3.28 10.12
CA GLU A 335 -5.70 -2.69 11.29
C GLU A 335 -5.32 -3.44 12.57
N PHE A 336 -5.37 -4.77 12.55
CA PHE A 336 -4.97 -5.57 13.70
C PHE A 336 -3.51 -5.34 14.11
N VAL A 337 -2.60 -5.27 13.15
CA VAL A 337 -1.17 -5.06 13.43
C VAL A 337 -0.90 -3.69 14.00
N VAL A 338 -1.51 -2.64 13.44
CA VAL A 338 -1.41 -1.26 13.95
C VAL A 338 -1.97 -1.13 15.36
N GLN A 339 -3.10 -1.77 15.65
CA GLN A 339 -3.75 -1.66 16.96
C GLN A 339 -3.03 -2.46 18.04
N LYS A 340 -2.58 -3.70 17.73
CA LYS A 340 -2.06 -4.63 18.73
C LYS A 340 -0.92 -5.53 18.25
N GLY A 341 -0.86 -5.86 16.95
CA GLY A 341 0.01 -6.93 16.47
C GLY A 341 1.50 -6.71 16.73
N PHE A 342 2.00 -5.47 16.71
CA PHE A 342 3.43 -5.22 17.02
C PHE A 342 3.86 -5.72 18.40
N THR A 343 2.97 -5.62 19.39
CA THR A 343 3.23 -6.07 20.78
C THR A 343 3.32 -7.59 20.90
N LEU A 344 2.84 -8.34 19.90
CA LEU A 344 2.90 -9.80 19.90
C LEU A 344 4.28 -10.33 19.49
N PHE A 345 5.14 -9.49 18.90
CA PHE A 345 6.47 -9.90 18.47
C PHE A 345 7.55 -9.62 19.52
N THR A 346 7.29 -8.80 20.53
CA THR A 346 8.32 -8.37 21.48
C THR A 346 7.74 -8.22 22.88
N ASN A 347 8.55 -8.54 23.89
CA ASN A 347 8.19 -8.30 25.29
C ASN A 347 8.40 -6.84 25.71
N ASP A 348 9.09 -6.05 24.88
CA ASP A 348 9.31 -4.62 25.09
C ASP A 348 8.16 -3.83 24.46
N ALA A 349 7.17 -3.49 25.28
CA ALA A 349 5.98 -2.74 24.87
C ALA A 349 6.31 -1.33 24.35
N GLU A 350 7.39 -0.69 24.81
CA GLU A 350 7.79 0.63 24.33
C GLU A 350 8.32 0.56 22.89
N SER A 351 9.07 -0.51 22.59
CA SER A 351 9.54 -0.76 21.22
C SER A 351 8.39 -1.08 20.25
N ALA A 352 7.29 -1.66 20.73
CA ALA A 352 6.21 -2.21 19.93
C ALA A 352 5.17 -1.19 19.44
N THR A 353 5.51 0.10 19.41
CA THR A 353 4.57 1.16 19.03
C THR A 353 4.74 1.59 17.57
N THR A 354 3.67 2.10 16.97
CA THR A 354 3.69 2.74 15.64
C THR A 354 4.71 3.88 15.57
N GLY A 355 4.78 4.71 16.62
CA GLY A 355 5.74 5.80 16.71
C GLY A 355 7.19 5.32 16.68
N GLN A 356 7.52 4.32 17.49
CA GLN A 356 8.88 3.75 17.50
C GLN A 356 9.21 3.03 16.19
N GLY A 357 8.22 2.39 15.55
CA GLY A 357 8.38 1.85 14.21
C GLY A 357 8.81 2.92 13.20
N HIS A 358 8.14 4.08 13.19
CA HIS A 358 8.53 5.19 12.33
C HIS A 358 9.92 5.78 12.67
N VAL A 359 10.33 5.81 13.94
CA VAL A 359 11.71 6.18 14.32
C VAL A 359 12.72 5.22 13.67
N ILE A 360 12.47 3.90 13.76
CA ILE A 360 13.35 2.87 13.20
C ILE A 360 13.42 2.98 11.66
N LEU A 361 12.28 3.13 10.99
CA LEU A 361 12.24 3.28 9.53
C LEU A 361 13.00 4.54 9.09
N SER A 362 12.74 5.68 9.76
CA SER A 362 13.43 6.94 9.48
C SER A 362 14.94 6.82 9.67
N LYS A 363 15.37 6.23 10.80
CA LYS A 363 16.79 5.99 11.08
C LYS A 363 17.42 5.08 10.04
N THR A 364 16.77 3.98 9.68
CA THR A 364 17.30 3.05 8.67
C THR A 364 17.51 3.73 7.32
N CYS A 365 16.56 4.58 6.90
CA CYS A 365 16.72 5.38 5.68
C CYS A 365 17.90 6.34 5.77
N VAL A 366 18.07 7.02 6.91
CA VAL A 366 19.19 7.94 7.15
C VAL A 366 20.53 7.21 7.13
N ASP A 367 20.65 6.12 7.88
CA ASP A 367 21.86 5.30 7.99
C ASP A 367 22.24 4.75 6.61
N TYR A 368 21.24 4.35 5.81
CA TYR A 368 21.43 3.94 4.43
C TYR A 368 21.95 5.08 3.53
N LEU A 369 21.36 6.28 3.64
CA LEU A 369 21.79 7.44 2.86
C LEU A 369 23.21 7.90 3.22
N CYS A 370 23.63 7.67 4.46
CA CYS A 370 24.96 7.99 4.97
C CYS A 370 25.97 6.84 4.81
N SER A 371 25.57 5.70 4.22
CA SER A 371 26.45 4.54 4.11
C SER A 371 27.65 4.85 3.21
N PRO A 372 28.88 4.47 3.61
CA PRO A 372 30.08 4.68 2.79
C PRO A 372 29.97 4.05 1.40
N GLU A 373 29.28 2.91 1.31
CA GLU A 373 29.06 2.18 0.06
C GLU A 373 28.20 2.99 -0.92
N LEU A 374 27.08 3.56 -0.45
CA LEU A 374 26.21 4.39 -1.28
C LEU A 374 26.93 5.68 -1.69
N ILE A 375 27.61 6.34 -0.77
CA ILE A 375 28.39 7.56 -1.05
C ILE A 375 29.46 7.29 -2.11
N ARG A 376 30.13 6.13 -2.06
CA ARG A 376 31.10 5.70 -3.07
C ARG A 376 30.47 5.52 -4.46
N VAL A 377 29.24 4.99 -4.53
CA VAL A 377 28.50 4.84 -5.78
C VAL A 377 28.11 6.20 -6.35
N LEU A 378 27.52 7.08 -5.53
CA LEU A 378 27.03 8.39 -5.95
C LEU A 378 28.15 9.34 -6.39
N ASN A 379 29.33 9.27 -5.75
CA ASN A 379 30.47 10.12 -6.10
C ASN A 379 31.14 9.74 -7.44
N ASN A 380 30.80 8.59 -8.03
CA ASN A 380 31.33 8.19 -9.32
C ASN A 380 30.30 8.42 -10.43
N LYS A 381 30.38 9.58 -11.09
CA LYS A 381 29.43 10.00 -12.14
C LYS A 381 29.29 9.00 -13.28
N ALA A 382 30.39 8.41 -13.77
CA ALA A 382 30.33 7.41 -14.83
C ALA A 382 29.59 6.13 -14.37
N ARG A 383 29.76 5.74 -13.10
CA ARG A 383 29.04 4.61 -12.50
C ARG A 383 27.56 4.94 -12.30
N LEU A 384 27.24 6.13 -11.80
CA LEU A 384 25.87 6.60 -11.63
C LEU A 384 25.14 6.65 -12.98
N ASP A 385 25.76 7.21 -14.02
CA ASP A 385 25.19 7.27 -15.37
C ASP A 385 25.00 5.87 -15.98
N SER A 386 25.87 4.91 -15.66
CA SER A 386 25.71 3.50 -16.06
C SER A 386 24.51 2.85 -15.36
N LEU A 387 24.38 3.02 -14.05
CA LEU A 387 23.27 2.47 -13.27
C LEU A 387 21.93 3.11 -13.65
N LEU A 388 21.91 4.43 -13.95
CA LEU A 388 20.73 5.15 -14.45
C LEU A 388 20.32 4.70 -15.87
N LYS A 389 21.28 4.27 -16.71
CA LYS A 389 20.96 3.66 -18.01
C LYS A 389 20.45 2.21 -17.87
N GLN A 390 20.95 1.49 -16.88
CA GLN A 390 20.48 0.16 -16.52
C GLN A 390 19.21 0.19 -15.67
N PHE A 391 18.62 1.34 -15.35
CA PHE A 391 17.45 1.42 -14.47
C PHE A 391 16.20 0.70 -15.02
N GLY A 392 16.16 0.43 -16.33
CA GLY A 392 15.18 -0.49 -16.94
C GLY A 392 15.45 -1.98 -16.66
N ARG A 393 16.57 -2.32 -15.99
CA ARG A 393 17.07 -3.65 -15.61
C ARG A 393 17.90 -3.56 -14.31
N CYS A 394 17.22 -3.62 -13.16
CA CYS A 394 17.82 -3.99 -11.87
C CYS A 394 19.00 -3.13 -11.36
N SER A 395 18.74 -1.95 -10.82
CA SER A 395 19.60 -1.44 -9.73
C SER A 395 18.79 -1.41 -8.45
N ALA A 396 18.76 -2.52 -7.72
CA ALA A 396 18.01 -2.64 -6.47
C ALA A 396 18.44 -1.57 -5.43
N ILE A 397 19.73 -1.16 -5.45
CA ILE A 397 20.25 -0.01 -4.69
C ILE A 397 19.46 1.24 -5.00
N LEU A 398 19.30 1.58 -6.29
CA LEU A 398 18.61 2.80 -6.67
C LEU A 398 17.10 2.72 -6.42
N THR A 399 16.52 1.52 -6.42
CA THR A 399 15.11 1.31 -6.07
C THR A 399 14.84 1.68 -4.61
N TRP A 400 15.68 1.24 -3.67
CA TRP A 400 15.56 1.63 -2.25
C TRP A 400 15.95 3.09 -2.01
N PHE A 401 16.98 3.58 -2.69
CA PHE A 401 17.43 4.97 -2.62
C PHE A 401 16.31 5.99 -2.82
N VAL A 402 15.50 5.81 -3.87
CA VAL A 402 14.36 6.68 -4.16
C VAL A 402 13.40 6.74 -2.96
N TYR A 403 13.03 5.59 -2.41
CA TYR A 403 12.16 5.52 -1.24
C TYR A 403 12.78 6.22 -0.02
N ALA A 404 14.05 5.95 0.27
CA ALA A 404 14.75 6.51 1.43
C ALA A 404 14.84 8.05 1.35
N VAL A 405 15.13 8.60 0.16
CA VAL A 405 15.17 10.05 -0.06
C VAL A 405 13.78 10.67 0.11
N ASP A 406 12.76 10.07 -0.50
CA ASP A 406 11.42 10.64 -0.53
C ASP A 406 10.74 10.63 0.85
N HIS A 407 11.00 9.61 1.68
CA HIS A 407 10.15 9.33 2.84
C HIS A 407 10.85 9.31 4.21
N CYS A 408 12.18 9.46 4.28
CA CYS A 408 12.87 9.48 5.58
C CYS A 408 12.37 10.58 6.54
N LEU A 409 12.00 11.74 6.01
CA LEU A 409 11.44 12.87 6.76
C LEU A 409 9.96 12.66 7.10
N ASP A 410 9.19 12.00 6.22
CA ASP A 410 7.78 11.70 6.49
C ASP A 410 7.66 10.74 7.67
N HIS A 411 8.51 9.72 7.72
CA HIS A 411 8.61 8.84 8.88
C HIS A 411 9.00 9.60 10.16
N ALA A 412 9.95 10.53 10.08
CA ALA A 412 10.32 11.37 11.24
C ALA A 412 9.11 12.17 11.77
N ARG A 413 8.36 12.82 10.86
CA ARG A 413 7.14 13.57 11.19
C ARG A 413 6.06 12.67 11.79
N ARG A 414 5.87 11.46 11.27
CA ARG A 414 4.92 10.49 11.83
C ARG A 414 5.34 10.02 13.22
N ALA A 415 6.63 9.82 13.46
CA ALA A 415 7.14 9.52 14.81
C ALA A 415 6.85 10.67 15.80
N ASP A 416 7.08 11.92 15.40
CA ASP A 416 6.81 13.09 16.24
C ASP A 416 5.31 13.23 16.57
N LYS A 417 4.41 12.93 15.61
CA LYS A 417 2.96 12.87 15.87
C LYS A 417 2.59 11.87 16.97
N HIS A 418 3.38 10.80 17.12
CA HIS A 418 3.25 9.81 18.20
C HIS A 418 4.05 10.16 19.46
N ARG A 419 4.63 11.37 19.55
CA ARG A 419 5.48 11.84 20.65
C ARG A 419 6.76 11.02 20.83
N CYS A 420 7.22 10.35 19.78
CA CYS A 420 8.51 9.68 19.73
C CYS A 420 9.51 10.61 19.04
N VAL A 421 10.56 11.03 19.75
CA VAL A 421 11.55 11.96 19.19
C VAL A 421 12.47 11.21 18.24
N ALA A 422 12.52 11.66 16.98
CA ALA A 422 13.49 11.20 15.98
C ALA A 422 14.89 11.81 16.25
N ALA A 423 15.46 11.50 17.43
CA ALA A 423 16.69 12.12 17.94
C ALA A 423 17.94 11.82 17.09
N HIS A 424 17.88 10.84 16.18
CA HIS A 424 18.95 10.59 15.20
C HIS A 424 19.20 11.79 14.29
N PHE A 425 18.19 12.61 13.99
CA PHE A 425 18.43 13.88 13.29
C PHE A 425 19.15 14.92 14.16
N LEU A 426 19.11 14.82 15.49
CA LEU A 426 19.73 15.81 16.37
C LEU A 426 21.18 15.45 16.75
N HIS A 427 21.53 14.17 16.71
CA HIS A 427 22.80 13.67 17.26
C HIS A 427 23.71 12.99 16.24
N ASP A 428 23.24 12.66 15.04
CA ASP A 428 24.08 11.96 14.07
C ASP A 428 25.01 12.92 13.34
N SER A 429 26.16 13.19 13.95
CA SER A 429 27.17 14.12 13.44
C SER A 429 27.67 13.79 12.03
N GLU A 430 27.44 12.57 11.51
CA GLU A 430 27.80 12.18 10.14
C GLU A 430 26.82 12.72 9.09
N LEU A 431 25.50 12.70 9.36
CA LEU A 431 24.50 13.43 8.56
C LEU A 431 24.89 14.91 8.42
N TRP A 432 25.36 15.49 9.53
CA TRP A 432 25.74 16.89 9.63
C TRP A 432 27.21 17.17 9.32
N LYS A 433 28.08 16.17 9.16
CA LYS A 433 29.46 16.36 8.65
C LYS A 433 29.43 16.71 7.18
N TYR A 434 28.43 16.22 6.45
CA TYR A 434 28.08 16.68 5.10
C TYR A 434 27.31 18.01 5.08
N ASN A 435 27.45 18.84 6.14
CA ASN A 435 26.88 20.19 6.32
C ASN A 435 27.07 21.10 5.12
N SER A 436 26.21 20.92 4.15
CA SER A 436 25.45 22.02 3.58
C SER A 436 24.27 21.37 2.88
N ILE A 437 23.28 22.21 2.65
CA ILE A 437 22.42 22.20 1.48
C ILE A 437 23.01 21.45 0.26
N ARG A 438 24.34 21.37 0.02
CA ARG A 438 24.98 20.52 -1.00
C ARG A 438 24.79 19.01 -0.88
N GLY A 439 24.79 18.40 0.32
CA GLY A 439 24.60 16.95 0.47
C GLY A 439 23.17 16.55 0.09
N TRP A 440 22.20 17.27 0.66
CA TRP A 440 20.80 17.17 0.27
C TRP A 440 20.52 17.60 -1.17
N GLN A 441 21.18 18.65 -1.68
CA GLN A 441 21.15 19.00 -3.11
C GLN A 441 21.77 17.90 -3.96
N MET A 442 22.80 17.19 -3.50
CA MET A 442 23.39 16.09 -4.26
C MET A 442 22.38 14.94 -4.38
N PHE A 443 21.75 14.54 -3.27
CA PHE A 443 20.68 13.54 -3.28
C PHE A 443 19.48 14.01 -4.13
N ASN A 444 18.98 15.22 -3.90
CA ASN A 444 17.83 15.79 -4.61
C ASN A 444 18.13 16.07 -6.10
N ASN A 445 19.33 16.51 -6.46
CA ASN A 445 19.73 16.70 -7.87
C ASN A 445 19.94 15.36 -8.58
N THR A 446 20.43 14.34 -7.87
CA THR A 446 20.56 12.98 -8.41
C THR A 446 19.19 12.36 -8.63
N TYR A 447 18.30 12.55 -7.67
CA TYR A 447 16.88 12.20 -7.75
C TYR A 447 16.20 12.91 -8.92
N THR A 448 16.29 14.25 -8.99
CA THR A 448 15.70 15.07 -10.06
C THR A 448 16.23 14.67 -11.43
N ARG A 449 17.52 14.32 -11.55
CA ARG A 449 18.09 13.79 -12.80
C ARG A 449 17.51 12.43 -13.16
N ALA A 450 17.32 11.53 -12.19
CA ALA A 450 16.74 10.21 -12.40
C ALA A 450 15.25 10.27 -12.80
N THR A 451 14.47 11.15 -12.16
CA THR A 451 13.04 11.36 -12.48
C THR A 451 12.83 12.05 -13.82
N LEU A 452 13.64 13.06 -14.19
CA LEU A 452 13.61 13.72 -15.51
C LEU A 452 13.84 12.75 -16.68
N THR A 453 14.49 11.61 -16.45
CA THR A 453 14.70 10.57 -17.48
C THR A 453 13.52 9.62 -17.68
N TYR A 454 12.53 9.57 -16.77
CA TYR A 454 11.51 8.51 -16.80
C TYR A 454 10.06 9.01 -16.75
N HIS A 455 9.69 10.03 -15.96
CA HIS A 455 8.32 10.56 -15.94
C HIS A 455 8.25 12.04 -15.50
N GLY A 456 7.34 12.80 -16.11
CA GLY A 456 7.12 14.23 -15.85
C GLY A 456 6.44 14.51 -14.51
N ASP A 457 6.83 15.66 -13.94
CA ASP A 457 6.23 16.46 -12.88
C ASP A 457 5.57 15.74 -11.69
N ASP A 458 6.32 15.61 -10.59
CA ASP A 458 5.83 15.83 -9.22
C ASP A 458 6.97 15.64 -8.21
N THR A 459 7.72 16.68 -7.82
CA THR A 459 8.71 16.60 -6.70
C THR A 459 9.32 17.94 -6.22
N LYS A 460 8.52 19.02 -6.08
CA LYS A 460 9.08 20.35 -5.73
C LYS A 460 8.59 21.02 -4.44
N GLN A 461 8.21 20.27 -3.39
CA GLN A 461 7.78 20.89 -2.11
C GLN A 461 8.78 20.82 -0.93
N TYR A 462 9.89 20.09 -1.02
CA TYR A 462 10.74 19.84 0.16
C TYR A 462 11.75 20.96 0.53
N CYS A 463 11.99 21.96 -0.32
CA CYS A 463 12.97 23.02 -0.05
C CYS A 463 12.50 24.08 0.98
N HIS A 464 11.19 24.21 1.23
CA HIS A 464 10.68 25.37 1.97
C HIS A 464 10.74 25.23 3.51
N PHE A 465 10.86 24.00 4.03
CA PHE A 465 10.85 23.74 5.49
C PHE A 465 12.18 24.07 6.18
N PHE A 466 13.30 24.03 5.43
CA PHE A 466 14.64 24.29 5.98
C PHE A 466 15.11 25.74 5.83
N ALA A 467 14.47 26.52 4.95
CA ALA A 467 14.73 27.96 4.85
C ALA A 467 14.17 28.73 6.05
N THR A 468 13.07 28.28 6.66
CA THR A 468 12.44 28.96 7.81
C THR A 468 13.08 28.62 9.16
N SER A 469 13.69 27.44 9.29
CA SER A 469 14.37 26.99 10.52
C SER A 469 15.83 27.48 10.65
N SER A 470 16.41 28.02 9.57
CA SER A 470 17.72 28.66 9.58
C SER A 470 17.66 30.16 9.95
N TYR A 471 16.48 30.78 9.93
CA TYR A 471 16.29 32.17 10.41
C TYR A 471 16.05 32.28 11.93
N SER A 472 15.75 31.18 12.63
CA SER A 472 15.46 31.20 14.09
C SER A 472 16.66 30.80 14.96
N LEU A 473 17.82 30.53 14.38
CA LEU A 473 19.07 30.21 15.08
C LEU A 473 20.18 31.20 14.69
N GLN A 474 19.92 32.50 14.84
CA GLN A 474 21.01 33.45 15.05
C GLN A 474 21.17 33.67 16.57
N PRO A 475 22.34 33.37 17.16
CA PRO A 475 22.60 33.73 18.54
C PRO A 475 22.68 35.25 18.65
N HIS A 476 21.82 35.84 19.47
CA HIS A 476 22.07 37.17 20.00
C HIS A 476 23.31 37.10 20.90
N THR A 477 24.43 37.62 20.41
CA THR A 477 25.51 38.18 21.21
C THR A 477 25.68 39.63 20.85
#